data_AF-A0A559LV81-F1
#
_entry.id   AF-A0A559LV81-F1
#
_cell.length_a   1.000
_cell.length_b   1.000
_cell.length_c   1.000
_cell.angle_alpha   90.00
_cell.angle_beta   90.00
_cell.angle_gamma   90.00
#
_symmetry.space_group_name_H-M   'P 1'
#
loop_
_entity.id
_entity.type
_entity.pdbx_description
1 polymer ?
#
loop_
_entity_poly.entity_id
_entity_poly.type
_entity_poly.pdbx_seq_one_letter_code
_entity_poly.pdbx_strand_id
1 'polypeptide(L)'
;MLALIGISKDLDTEVRTNDAAYELIQERVRTYRAREIEQLMVEKGLSGSIVYSPEEWRQTEMGKSLSRHPLVNYKQQTQCAALPPVSFPVLKDKRPLAGIKVVELTRIIAGAAAGAALASLGAEVIRVNSSKLKDYTPAQPSSLMAGKTTIDLDLEDPTDHKRLMQLFEQADVILQGYRLGSLARRGFGLEAALELANKRGKGVIYVDENCYGPDGYYAERPGWQQVADAAAGSSYVMGQSFGCPKGQGVLPSLPISDMSTGILTALTIMCGIRDRAKFGGSYHGHASLTAYNMATLDPEVRLYQMEVVQRINDKYQFPTWSSDVHVAPLYYSILDAWGKNSDLIQDEKYYVHFSDSVFGSDLRVLGPVVQYDKEEYSPKWNSPPVSFCHHEFRPFSDH
;
A
#
# COMPACT_ATOMS: atom_id res chain seq x y z
N MET A 1 -13.65 12.79 -12.44
CA MET A 1 -14.81 11.90 -12.23
C MET A 1 -16.10 12.69 -12.30
N LEU A 2 -16.36 13.63 -11.38
CA LEU A 2 -17.60 14.44 -11.37
C LEU A 2 -17.95 15.09 -12.73
N ALA A 3 -16.97 15.68 -13.42
CA ALA A 3 -17.18 16.25 -14.75
C ALA A 3 -17.64 15.22 -15.81
N LEU A 4 -17.29 13.94 -15.67
CA LEU A 4 -17.69 12.89 -16.63
C LEU A 4 -19.17 12.51 -16.50
N ILE A 5 -19.76 12.74 -15.33
CA ILE A 5 -21.19 12.50 -15.06
C ILE A 5 -21.98 13.82 -15.11
N GLY A 6 -21.44 14.84 -15.77
CA GLY A 6 -22.12 16.12 -16.00
C GLY A 6 -22.16 17.06 -14.80
N ILE A 7 -21.29 16.86 -13.80
CA ILE A 7 -21.14 17.78 -12.67
C ILE A 7 -19.90 18.64 -12.90
N SER A 8 -20.12 19.88 -13.35
CA SER A 8 -19.07 20.88 -13.54
C SER A 8 -18.77 21.65 -12.24
N LYS A 9 -17.60 22.29 -12.18
CA LYS A 9 -17.31 23.27 -11.14
C LYS A 9 -18.12 24.52 -11.43
N ASP A 10 -19.19 24.71 -10.66
CA ASP A 10 -20.05 25.88 -10.71
C ASP A 10 -19.96 26.61 -9.36
N LEU A 11 -19.50 27.87 -9.39
CA LEU A 11 -19.34 28.68 -8.18
C LEU A 11 -20.68 29.23 -7.66
N ASP A 12 -21.70 29.25 -8.52
CA ASP A 12 -23.05 29.76 -8.21
C ASP A 12 -24.03 28.62 -7.87
N THR A 13 -23.56 27.36 -7.84
CA THR A 13 -24.37 26.19 -7.47
C THR A 13 -25.08 26.38 -6.14
N GLU A 14 -26.26 25.81 -5.91
CA GLU A 14 -26.96 25.89 -4.61
C GLU A 14 -26.52 24.81 -3.61
N VAL A 15 -25.67 23.86 -4.03
CA VAL A 15 -25.19 22.78 -3.16
C VAL A 15 -24.20 23.36 -2.14
N ARG A 16 -24.57 23.32 -0.84
CA ARG A 16 -23.79 23.90 0.27
C ARG A 16 -23.42 22.90 1.37
N THR A 17 -23.93 21.67 1.30
CA THR A 17 -23.68 20.62 2.29
C THR A 17 -23.15 19.34 1.63
N ASN A 18 -22.46 18.50 2.40
CA ASN A 18 -22.01 17.19 1.91
C ASN A 18 -23.18 16.30 1.51
N ASP A 19 -24.27 16.32 2.27
CA ASP A 19 -25.46 15.51 1.98
C ASP A 19 -26.10 15.90 0.65
N ALA A 20 -26.28 17.21 0.39
CA ALA A 20 -26.78 17.69 -0.89
C ALA A 20 -25.80 17.35 -2.04
N ALA A 21 -24.50 17.35 -1.79
CA ALA A 21 -23.51 16.92 -2.77
C ALA A 21 -23.63 15.42 -3.08
N TYR A 22 -23.81 14.58 -2.07
CA TYR A 22 -24.02 13.15 -2.24
C TYR A 22 -25.32 12.84 -3.00
N GLU A 23 -26.41 13.54 -2.70
CA GLU A 23 -27.68 13.41 -3.42
C GLU A 23 -27.53 13.74 -4.91
N LEU A 24 -26.88 14.87 -5.22
CA LEU A 24 -26.60 15.26 -6.61
C LEU A 24 -25.73 14.21 -7.33
N ILE A 25 -24.66 13.73 -6.68
CA ILE A 25 -23.79 12.70 -7.25
C ILE A 25 -24.59 11.41 -7.49
N GLN A 26 -25.42 11.00 -6.54
CA GLN A 26 -26.25 9.81 -6.64
C GLN A 26 -27.26 9.91 -7.78
N GLU A 27 -27.94 11.06 -7.92
CA GLU A 27 -28.87 11.32 -9.03
C GLU A 27 -28.16 11.13 -10.38
N ARG A 28 -26.97 11.71 -10.53
CA ARG A 28 -26.18 11.62 -11.77
C ARG A 28 -25.63 10.23 -12.02
N VAL A 29 -25.13 9.54 -10.99
CA VAL A 29 -24.60 8.17 -11.14
C VAL A 29 -25.70 7.19 -11.55
N ARG A 30 -26.94 7.37 -11.06
CA ARG A 30 -28.09 6.50 -11.39
C ARG A 30 -28.54 6.57 -12.85
N THR A 31 -28.13 7.56 -13.63
CA THR A 31 -28.46 7.64 -15.06
C THR A 31 -27.56 6.77 -15.94
N TYR A 32 -26.52 6.16 -15.37
CA TYR A 32 -25.60 5.27 -16.07
C TYR A 32 -25.68 3.85 -15.53
N ARG A 33 -25.36 2.87 -16.39
CA ARG A 33 -25.04 1.51 -15.96
C ARG A 33 -23.63 1.48 -15.37
N ALA A 34 -23.38 0.60 -14.40
CA ALA A 34 -22.07 0.49 -13.75
C ALA A 34 -20.91 0.29 -14.77
N ARG A 35 -21.13 -0.54 -15.81
CA ARG A 35 -20.18 -0.75 -16.91
C ARG A 35 -19.89 0.48 -17.75
N GLU A 36 -20.85 1.39 -17.89
CA GLU A 36 -20.68 2.63 -18.66
C GLU A 36 -19.78 3.60 -17.90
N ILE A 37 -20.00 3.72 -16.58
CA ILE A 37 -19.13 4.51 -15.70
C ILE A 37 -17.71 3.92 -15.68
N GLU A 38 -17.57 2.60 -15.54
CA GLU A 38 -16.26 1.97 -15.53
C GLU A 38 -15.51 2.19 -16.85
N GLN A 39 -16.18 2.02 -17.99
CA GLN A 39 -15.60 2.30 -19.30
C GLN A 39 -15.15 3.76 -19.44
N LEU A 40 -15.97 4.72 -19.03
CA LEU A 40 -15.61 6.15 -19.02
C LEU A 40 -14.40 6.42 -18.12
N MET A 41 -14.30 5.74 -16.97
CA MET A 41 -13.14 5.87 -16.09
C MET A 41 -11.88 5.32 -16.74
N VAL A 42 -11.95 4.15 -17.39
CA VAL A 42 -10.83 3.56 -18.12
C VAL A 42 -10.35 4.50 -19.23
N GLU A 43 -11.25 4.99 -20.07
CA GLU A 43 -10.94 5.89 -21.20
C GLU A 43 -10.28 7.21 -20.77
N LYS A 44 -10.62 7.68 -19.57
CA LYS A 44 -10.11 8.96 -19.02
C LYS A 44 -8.96 8.77 -18.03
N GLY A 45 -8.45 7.55 -17.88
CA GLY A 45 -7.35 7.25 -16.96
C GLY A 45 -7.69 7.53 -15.49
N LEU A 46 -8.95 7.32 -15.10
CA LEU A 46 -9.46 7.49 -13.74
C LEU A 46 -9.58 6.16 -13.01
N SER A 47 -9.58 6.26 -11.68
CA SER A 47 -9.75 5.15 -10.77
C SER A 47 -11.24 4.85 -10.52
N GLY A 48 -11.58 3.58 -10.34
CA GLY A 48 -12.91 3.08 -9.97
C GLY A 48 -13.10 1.64 -10.42
N SER A 49 -14.10 0.94 -9.89
CA SER A 49 -14.51 -0.36 -10.42
C SER A 49 -15.95 -0.64 -10.04
N ILE A 50 -16.56 -1.59 -10.75
CA ILE A 50 -17.87 -2.16 -10.38
C ILE A 50 -17.70 -2.92 -9.06
N VAL A 51 -18.72 -2.87 -8.20
CA VAL A 51 -18.79 -3.73 -7.02
C VAL A 51 -19.19 -5.13 -7.48
N TYR A 52 -18.22 -6.04 -7.57
CA TYR A 52 -18.47 -7.44 -7.88
C TYR A 52 -18.64 -8.24 -6.59
N SER A 53 -19.40 -9.33 -6.63
CA SER A 53 -19.19 -10.41 -5.67
C SER A 53 -17.87 -11.13 -5.97
N PRO A 54 -17.26 -11.83 -4.98
CA PRO A 54 -16.02 -12.59 -5.23
C PRO A 54 -16.14 -13.59 -6.37
N GLU A 55 -17.31 -14.21 -6.53
CA GLU A 55 -17.56 -15.14 -7.62
C GLU A 55 -17.65 -14.45 -8.98
N GLU A 56 -18.38 -13.34 -9.08
CA GLU A 56 -18.48 -12.59 -10.33
C GLU A 56 -17.11 -12.07 -10.78
N TRP A 57 -16.28 -11.57 -9.85
CA TRP A 57 -14.92 -11.11 -10.16
C TRP A 57 -14.05 -12.22 -10.73
N ARG A 58 -14.06 -13.41 -10.13
CA ARG A 58 -13.29 -14.57 -10.62
C ARG A 58 -13.66 -14.98 -12.04
N GLN A 59 -14.89 -14.70 -12.48
CA GLN A 59 -15.33 -15.00 -13.85
C GLN A 59 -14.90 -13.95 -14.88
N THR A 60 -14.49 -12.75 -14.44
CA THR A 60 -13.94 -11.71 -15.32
C THR A 60 -12.59 -12.11 -15.91
N GLU A 61 -12.22 -11.52 -17.04
CA GLU A 61 -10.90 -11.75 -17.64
C GLU A 61 -9.77 -11.26 -16.73
N MET A 62 -9.97 -10.17 -15.99
CA MET A 62 -8.97 -9.70 -15.01
C MET A 62 -8.83 -10.63 -13.80
N GLY A 63 -9.94 -11.15 -13.25
CA GLY A 63 -9.88 -12.14 -12.17
C GLY A 63 -9.19 -13.44 -12.61
N LYS A 64 -9.46 -13.90 -13.83
CA LYS A 64 -8.76 -15.05 -14.45
C LYS A 64 -7.30 -14.75 -14.73
N SER A 65 -6.95 -13.53 -15.12
CA SER A 65 -5.55 -13.13 -15.33
C SER A 65 -4.77 -13.16 -14.04
N LEU A 66 -5.31 -12.49 -13.01
CA LEU A 66 -4.63 -12.32 -11.74
C LEU A 66 -4.45 -13.63 -10.98
N SER A 67 -5.41 -14.56 -11.08
CA SER A 67 -5.34 -15.89 -10.44
C SER A 67 -4.27 -16.82 -11.03
N ARG A 68 -3.69 -16.53 -12.20
CA ARG A 68 -2.56 -17.29 -12.75
C ARG A 68 -1.24 -16.98 -12.05
N HIS A 69 -1.18 -15.90 -11.27
CA HIS A 69 0.00 -15.48 -10.54
C HIS A 69 -0.04 -16.02 -9.10
N PRO A 70 1.10 -16.45 -8.53
CA PRO A 70 1.14 -16.81 -7.12
C PRO A 70 0.94 -15.55 -6.26
N LEU A 71 0.40 -15.70 -5.05
CA LEU A 71 0.19 -14.56 -4.14
C LEU A 71 1.51 -13.88 -3.76
N VAL A 72 2.53 -14.67 -3.43
CA VAL A 72 3.92 -14.20 -3.28
C VAL A 72 4.57 -14.26 -4.66
N ASN A 73 4.40 -13.20 -5.45
CA ASN A 73 4.82 -13.15 -6.85
C ASN A 73 6.22 -12.54 -7.00
N TYR A 74 7.23 -13.38 -7.20
CA TYR A 74 8.57 -12.94 -7.58
C TYR A 74 9.27 -13.99 -8.43
N LYS A 75 10.19 -13.53 -9.28
CA LYS A 75 11.00 -14.39 -10.15
C LYS A 75 12.40 -13.82 -10.36
N GLN A 76 13.37 -14.70 -10.47
CA GLN A 76 14.73 -14.32 -10.86
C GLN A 76 14.73 -13.80 -12.30
N GLN A 77 15.48 -12.73 -12.54
CA GLN A 77 15.66 -12.14 -13.87
C GLN A 77 16.77 -12.88 -14.61
N THR A 78 16.44 -13.40 -15.80
CA THR A 78 17.35 -14.18 -16.63
C THR A 78 17.91 -13.39 -17.82
N GLN A 79 17.37 -12.21 -18.09
CA GLN A 79 17.79 -11.31 -19.18
C GLN A 79 18.87 -10.30 -18.73
N CYS A 80 19.59 -10.61 -17.66
CA CYS A 80 20.69 -9.80 -17.12
C CYS A 80 21.90 -10.68 -16.79
N ALA A 81 23.00 -10.07 -16.33
CA ALA A 81 24.18 -10.82 -15.95
C ALA A 81 23.87 -11.81 -14.80
N ALA A 82 24.50 -12.98 -14.85
CA ALA A 82 24.49 -13.92 -13.73
C ALA A 82 25.38 -13.37 -12.61
N LEU A 83 24.78 -12.63 -11.68
CA LEU A 83 25.48 -12.04 -10.54
C LEU A 83 25.64 -13.05 -9.40
N PRO A 84 26.76 -13.04 -8.67
CA PRO A 84 27.02 -14.01 -7.61
C PRO A 84 26.04 -13.84 -6.43
N PRO A 85 25.90 -14.86 -5.57
CA PRO A 85 25.20 -14.75 -4.30
C PRO A 85 25.75 -13.60 -3.43
N VAL A 86 24.85 -12.92 -2.73
CA VAL A 86 25.19 -11.75 -1.90
C VAL A 86 24.93 -12.07 -0.42
N SER A 87 26.00 -12.30 0.35
CA SER A 87 25.89 -12.55 1.78
C SER A 87 25.34 -11.35 2.54
N PHE A 88 24.64 -11.61 3.65
CA PHE A 88 24.27 -10.56 4.60
C PHE A 88 25.51 -10.02 5.31
N PRO A 89 25.60 -8.70 5.56
CA PRO A 89 26.70 -8.11 6.30
C PRO A 89 26.66 -8.52 7.77
N VAL A 90 27.84 -8.59 8.41
CA VAL A 90 27.95 -8.83 9.85
C VAL A 90 27.97 -7.48 10.57
N LEU A 91 26.84 -7.10 11.14
CA LEU A 91 26.65 -5.79 11.80
C LEU A 91 26.40 -5.93 13.31
N LYS A 92 26.48 -4.79 14.00
CA LYS A 92 26.09 -4.67 15.41
C LYS A 92 24.58 -4.87 15.59
N ASP A 93 23.79 -4.28 14.69
CA ASP A 93 22.36 -4.54 14.62
C ASP A 93 22.12 -5.99 14.18
N LYS A 94 21.38 -6.74 14.99
CA LYS A 94 21.11 -8.17 14.77
C LYS A 94 19.79 -8.44 14.08
N ARG A 95 19.01 -7.40 13.77
CA ARG A 95 17.73 -7.59 13.08
C ARG A 95 17.94 -8.15 11.66
N PRO A 96 16.99 -8.94 11.13
CA PRO A 96 17.21 -9.77 9.93
C PRO A 96 17.58 -9.00 8.65
N LEU A 97 17.20 -7.73 8.55
CA LEU A 97 17.44 -6.89 7.37
C LEU A 97 18.47 -5.78 7.63
N ALA A 98 19.21 -5.85 8.73
CA ALA A 98 20.31 -4.93 8.99
C ALA A 98 21.28 -4.86 7.80
N GLY A 99 21.54 -3.64 7.32
CA GLY A 99 22.43 -3.38 6.17
C GLY A 99 21.78 -3.51 4.79
N ILE A 100 20.50 -3.87 4.70
CA ILE A 100 19.74 -3.83 3.44
C ILE A 100 19.33 -2.40 3.13
N LYS A 101 19.69 -1.90 1.94
CA LYS A 101 19.37 -0.54 1.47
C LYS A 101 18.11 -0.56 0.59
N VAL A 102 17.06 0.16 1.00
CA VAL A 102 15.75 0.17 0.32
C VAL A 102 15.42 1.56 -0.18
N VAL A 103 15.16 1.69 -1.48
CA VAL A 103 14.55 2.89 -2.07
C VAL A 103 13.05 2.65 -2.18
N GLU A 104 12.26 3.45 -1.47
CA GLU A 104 10.79 3.39 -1.46
C GLU A 104 10.21 4.56 -2.27
N LEU A 105 9.67 4.26 -3.45
CA LEU A 105 8.97 5.17 -4.35
C LEU A 105 7.46 4.89 -4.31
N THR A 106 6.85 5.09 -3.15
CA THR A 106 5.44 4.74 -2.90
C THR A 106 4.67 5.90 -2.28
N ARG A 107 3.35 5.82 -2.30
CA ARG A 107 2.45 6.84 -1.74
C ARG A 107 1.36 6.17 -0.91
N ILE A 108 0.79 6.93 0.02
CA ILE A 108 -0.35 6.49 0.83
C ILE A 108 0.02 5.31 1.74
N ILE A 109 -0.58 4.11 1.61
CA ILE A 109 -0.55 3.10 2.68
C ILE A 109 0.19 1.83 2.28
N ALA A 110 -0.16 1.15 1.19
CA ALA A 110 0.35 -0.21 0.92
C ALA A 110 1.88 -0.31 0.82
N GLY A 111 2.48 0.42 -0.11
CA GLY A 111 3.94 0.51 -0.21
C GLY A 111 4.61 1.10 1.03
N ALA A 112 3.95 2.04 1.73
CA ALA A 112 4.45 2.62 2.97
C ALA A 112 4.50 1.59 4.11
N ALA A 113 3.49 0.73 4.21
CA ALA A 113 3.44 -0.37 5.16
C ALA A 113 4.53 -1.41 4.88
N ALA A 114 4.82 -1.69 3.62
CA ALA A 114 5.95 -2.54 3.25
C ALA A 114 7.29 -1.96 3.70
N GLY A 115 7.56 -0.68 3.39
CA GLY A 115 8.78 -0.01 3.83
C GLY A 115 8.88 0.08 5.35
N ALA A 116 7.77 0.27 6.07
CA ALA A 116 7.77 0.31 7.52
C ALA A 116 8.10 -1.08 8.10
N ALA A 117 7.51 -2.15 7.56
CA ALA A 117 7.87 -3.51 7.93
C ALA A 117 9.38 -3.78 7.72
N LEU A 118 9.94 -3.40 6.58
CA LEU A 118 11.37 -3.56 6.28
C LEU A 118 12.26 -2.75 7.24
N ALA A 119 11.92 -1.48 7.50
CA ALA A 119 12.63 -0.62 8.44
C ALA A 119 12.60 -1.17 9.87
N SER A 120 11.46 -1.71 10.29
CA SER A 120 11.31 -2.32 11.61
C SER A 120 12.26 -3.51 11.80
N LEU A 121 12.50 -4.27 10.72
CA LEU A 121 13.42 -5.40 10.64
C LEU A 121 14.88 -5.00 10.38
N GLY A 122 15.20 -3.71 10.38
CA GLY A 122 16.57 -3.17 10.32
C GLY A 122 17.06 -2.71 8.96
N ALA A 123 16.22 -2.74 7.92
CA ALA A 123 16.59 -2.15 6.64
C ALA A 123 16.74 -0.63 6.75
N GLU A 124 17.71 -0.06 6.03
CA GLU A 124 17.80 1.38 5.85
C GLU A 124 16.86 1.77 4.71
N VAL A 125 15.75 2.43 5.05
CA VAL A 125 14.70 2.80 4.09
C VAL A 125 14.75 4.29 3.81
N ILE A 126 14.99 4.66 2.55
CA ILE A 126 14.85 6.01 2.03
C ILE A 126 13.59 6.08 1.18
N ARG A 127 12.56 6.72 1.72
CA ARG A 127 11.33 7.07 1.01
C ARG A 127 11.55 8.33 0.20
N VAL A 128 11.34 8.22 -1.10
CA VAL A 128 11.44 9.32 -2.05
C VAL A 128 10.04 9.74 -2.45
N ASN A 129 9.70 11.00 -2.22
CA ASN A 129 8.44 11.60 -2.65
C ASN A 129 8.70 13.02 -3.17
N SER A 130 7.66 13.69 -3.67
CA SER A 130 7.74 15.08 -4.09
C SER A 130 6.74 15.93 -3.32
N SER A 131 7.19 17.07 -2.80
CA SER A 131 6.33 18.11 -2.20
C SER A 131 5.30 18.68 -3.18
N LYS A 132 5.53 18.51 -4.49
CA LYS A 132 4.60 18.88 -5.56
C LYS A 132 3.48 17.85 -5.76
N LEU A 133 3.60 16.65 -5.19
CA LEU A 133 2.55 15.64 -5.21
C LEU A 133 1.69 15.77 -3.95
N LYS A 134 0.37 15.70 -4.13
CA LYS A 134 -0.54 15.61 -2.98
C LYS A 134 -0.39 14.25 -2.32
N ASP A 135 0.26 14.18 -1.16
CA ASP A 135 0.20 13.01 -0.27
C ASP A 135 -0.93 13.24 0.74
N TYR A 136 -1.87 12.29 0.89
CA TYR A 136 -3.02 12.47 1.78
C TYR A 136 -2.63 12.07 3.21
N THR A 137 -1.73 12.87 3.79
CA THR A 137 -1.06 12.64 5.08
C THR A 137 -2.01 12.44 6.26
N PRO A 138 -3.13 13.18 6.41
CA PRO A 138 -4.03 13.01 7.57
C PRO A 138 -4.69 11.63 7.68
N ALA A 139 -4.72 10.84 6.60
CA ALA A 139 -5.34 9.51 6.60
C ALA A 139 -4.32 8.36 6.70
N GLN A 140 -3.02 8.67 6.82
CA GLN A 140 -1.99 7.66 6.97
C GLN A 140 -1.68 7.45 8.46
N PRO A 141 -1.65 6.20 8.95
CA PRO A 141 -1.11 5.91 10.27
C PRO A 141 0.32 6.45 10.38
N SER A 142 0.60 7.25 11.41
CA SER A 142 1.91 7.88 11.59
C SER A 142 3.04 6.85 11.66
N SER A 143 2.77 5.66 12.19
CA SER A 143 3.72 4.53 12.26
C SER A 143 4.31 4.14 10.90
N LEU A 144 3.63 4.43 9.78
CA LEU A 144 4.15 4.10 8.44
C LEU A 144 5.40 4.90 8.05
N MET A 145 5.66 6.01 8.75
CA MET A 145 6.86 6.84 8.56
C MET A 145 7.96 6.57 9.59
N ALA A 146 7.68 5.78 10.63
CA ALA A 146 8.64 5.52 11.70
C ALA A 146 9.82 4.67 11.18
N GLY A 147 11.03 5.00 11.66
CA GLY A 147 12.26 4.30 11.27
C GLY A 147 12.76 4.59 9.84
N LYS A 148 12.19 5.57 9.13
CA LYS A 148 12.56 5.88 7.73
C LYS A 148 13.21 7.26 7.59
N THR A 149 14.01 7.38 6.53
CA THR A 149 14.35 8.69 5.96
C THR A 149 13.32 9.02 4.89
N THR A 150 12.80 10.25 4.86
CA THR A 150 11.94 10.72 3.77
C THR A 150 12.49 11.99 3.18
N ILE A 151 12.74 11.99 1.87
CA ILE A 151 13.37 13.08 1.14
C ILE A 151 12.45 13.62 0.05
N ASP A 152 12.63 14.90 -0.27
CA ASP A 152 11.96 15.57 -1.38
C ASP A 152 12.81 15.50 -2.64
N LEU A 153 12.26 14.93 -3.71
CA LEU A 153 12.86 14.97 -5.05
C LEU A 153 11.80 15.29 -6.10
N ASP A 154 12.11 16.22 -6.98
CA ASP A 154 11.33 16.50 -8.19
C ASP A 154 12.01 15.90 -9.41
N LEU A 155 11.41 14.85 -9.99
CA LEU A 155 11.97 14.17 -11.17
C LEU A 155 11.92 15.00 -12.46
N GLU A 156 11.34 16.21 -12.43
CA GLU A 156 11.49 17.19 -13.51
C GLU A 156 12.79 18.01 -13.39
N ASP A 157 13.42 18.05 -12.22
CA ASP A 157 14.75 18.64 -12.02
C ASP A 157 15.84 17.61 -12.37
N PRO A 158 16.73 17.90 -13.35
CA PRO A 158 17.85 17.03 -13.69
C PRO A 158 18.80 16.73 -12.51
N THR A 159 18.87 17.60 -11.51
CA THR A 159 19.68 17.40 -10.29
C THR A 159 19.07 16.31 -9.42
N ASP A 160 17.76 16.36 -9.21
CA ASP A 160 17.02 15.36 -8.42
C ASP A 160 16.91 14.03 -9.16
N HIS A 161 16.85 14.05 -10.49
CA HIS A 161 16.99 12.85 -11.32
C HIS A 161 18.32 12.13 -11.05
N LYS A 162 19.45 12.87 -11.03
CA LYS A 162 20.76 12.32 -10.70
C LYS A 162 20.83 11.81 -9.25
N ARG A 163 20.22 12.52 -8.31
CA ARG A 163 20.14 12.09 -6.90
C ARG A 163 19.40 10.78 -6.74
N LEU A 164 18.26 10.60 -7.42
CA LEU A 164 17.55 9.31 -7.40
C LEU A 164 18.38 8.20 -8.04
N MET A 165 19.10 8.50 -9.14
CA MET A 165 20.02 7.55 -9.77
C MET A 165 21.13 7.09 -8.81
N GLN A 166 21.71 8.03 -8.02
CA GLN A 166 22.70 7.71 -6.99
C GLN A 166 22.16 6.79 -5.90
N LEU A 167 20.88 6.91 -5.55
CA LEU A 167 20.22 5.98 -4.61
C LEU A 167 20.01 4.61 -5.25
N PHE A 168 19.58 4.55 -6.51
CA PHE A 168 19.40 3.30 -7.25
C PHE A 168 20.73 2.53 -7.39
N GLU A 169 21.85 3.23 -7.63
CA GLU A 169 23.20 2.63 -7.68
C GLU A 169 23.56 1.90 -6.38
N GLN A 170 23.03 2.33 -5.24
CA GLN A 170 23.34 1.77 -3.91
C GLN A 170 22.27 0.81 -3.38
N ALA A 171 21.07 0.81 -3.97
CA ALA A 171 19.94 0.05 -3.49
C ALA A 171 20.15 -1.47 -3.57
N ASP A 172 19.73 -2.18 -2.53
CA ASP A 172 19.47 -3.62 -2.57
C ASP A 172 18.06 -3.90 -3.08
N VAL A 173 17.13 -3.03 -2.70
CA VAL A 173 15.71 -3.13 -3.00
C VAL A 173 15.21 -1.81 -3.55
N ILE A 174 14.45 -1.87 -4.64
CA ILE A 174 13.66 -0.77 -5.16
C ILE A 174 12.21 -1.20 -5.09
N LEU A 175 11.41 -0.49 -4.30
CA LEU A 175 9.97 -0.69 -4.17
C LEU A 175 9.26 0.50 -4.79
N GLN A 176 8.34 0.27 -5.72
CA GLN A 176 7.61 1.33 -6.38
C GLN A 176 6.09 1.09 -6.41
N GLY A 177 5.31 2.12 -6.11
CA GLY A 177 3.85 2.09 -6.00
C GLY A 177 3.12 2.93 -7.05
N TYR A 178 3.83 3.37 -8.10
CA TYR A 178 3.25 4.14 -9.20
C TYR A 178 2.65 3.21 -10.25
N ARG A 179 1.80 3.77 -11.12
CA ARG A 179 1.22 3.04 -12.26
C ARG A 179 2.33 2.34 -13.03
N LEU A 180 2.07 1.09 -13.42
CA LEU A 180 3.02 0.28 -14.17
C LEU A 180 3.53 1.05 -15.41
N GLY A 181 4.84 0.98 -15.64
CA GLY A 181 5.51 1.71 -16.72
C GLY A 181 5.74 3.22 -16.47
N SER A 182 5.13 3.84 -15.46
CA SER A 182 5.26 5.28 -15.20
C SER A 182 6.70 5.69 -14.86
N LEU A 183 7.36 4.94 -13.97
CA LEU A 183 8.76 5.19 -13.63
C LEU A 183 9.72 4.74 -14.72
N ALA A 184 9.40 3.65 -15.44
CA ALA A 184 10.18 3.20 -16.59
C ALA A 184 10.31 4.30 -17.66
N ARG A 185 9.19 4.98 -17.98
CA ARG A 185 9.19 6.15 -18.90
C ARG A 185 10.04 7.32 -18.42
N ARG A 186 10.42 7.36 -17.14
CA ARG A 186 11.29 8.39 -16.52
C ARG A 186 12.73 7.90 -16.30
N GLY A 187 13.06 6.67 -16.73
CA GLY A 187 14.39 6.08 -16.57
C GLY A 187 14.63 5.35 -15.25
N PHE A 188 13.57 5.05 -14.49
CA PHE A 188 13.64 4.39 -13.17
C PHE A 188 12.89 3.05 -13.15
N GLY A 189 12.82 2.36 -14.29
CA GLY A 189 12.19 1.06 -14.46
C GLY A 189 13.08 -0.12 -14.02
N LEU A 190 12.57 -1.33 -14.19
CA LEU A 190 13.29 -2.57 -13.92
C LEU A 190 14.59 -2.64 -14.72
N GLU A 191 14.57 -2.30 -16.00
CA GLU A 191 15.73 -2.38 -16.89
C GLU A 191 16.88 -1.50 -16.39
N ALA A 192 16.58 -0.27 -15.95
CA ALA A 192 17.57 0.63 -15.37
C ALA A 192 18.15 0.06 -14.07
N ALA A 193 17.30 -0.52 -13.20
CA ALA A 193 17.76 -1.18 -11.99
C ALA A 193 18.68 -2.37 -12.28
N LEU A 194 18.36 -3.18 -13.29
CA LEU A 194 19.19 -4.31 -13.72
C LEU A 194 20.52 -3.86 -14.30
N GLU A 195 20.56 -2.80 -15.10
CA GLU A 195 21.80 -2.23 -15.64
C GLU A 195 22.75 -1.79 -14.52
N LEU A 196 22.23 -1.06 -13.52
CA LEU A 196 23.02 -0.61 -12.36
C LEU A 196 23.48 -1.78 -11.50
N ALA A 197 22.62 -2.78 -11.29
CA ALA A 197 22.98 -3.99 -10.56
C ALA A 197 24.13 -4.75 -11.26
N ASN A 198 24.09 -4.84 -12.59
CA ASN A 198 25.15 -5.44 -13.39
C ASN A 198 26.46 -4.65 -13.27
N LYS A 199 26.40 -3.33 -13.40
CA LYS A 199 27.57 -2.43 -13.27
C LYS A 199 28.24 -2.54 -11.89
N ARG A 200 27.44 -2.67 -10.83
CA ARG A 200 27.92 -2.84 -9.46
C ARG A 200 28.37 -4.27 -9.14
N GLY A 201 27.98 -5.25 -9.95
CA GLY A 201 28.26 -6.67 -9.67
C GLY A 201 27.44 -7.25 -8.50
N LYS A 202 26.31 -6.62 -8.13
CA LYS A 202 25.48 -7.01 -6.98
C LYS A 202 24.00 -6.90 -7.33
N GLY A 203 23.32 -8.05 -7.32
CA GLY A 203 21.92 -8.19 -7.73
C GLY A 203 20.95 -7.31 -6.95
N VAL A 204 19.84 -6.94 -7.60
CA VAL A 204 18.80 -6.05 -7.06
C VAL A 204 17.46 -6.75 -6.98
N ILE A 205 16.64 -6.36 -6.01
CA ILE A 205 15.24 -6.75 -5.91
C ILE A 205 14.40 -5.55 -6.33
N TYR A 206 13.68 -5.65 -7.44
CA TYR A 206 12.75 -4.61 -7.89
C TYR A 206 11.32 -5.11 -7.66
N VAL A 207 10.46 -4.32 -7.02
CA VAL A 207 9.08 -4.71 -6.75
C VAL A 207 8.10 -3.62 -7.19
N ASP A 208 7.14 -4.03 -8.02
CA ASP A 208 5.97 -3.23 -8.36
C ASP A 208 4.83 -3.57 -7.39
N GLU A 209 4.38 -2.58 -6.64
CA GLU A 209 3.14 -2.63 -5.86
C GLU A 209 2.06 -1.83 -6.61
N ASN A 210 0.91 -2.44 -6.89
CA ASN A 210 -0.16 -1.75 -7.61
C ASN A 210 -1.56 -2.30 -7.27
N CYS A 211 -2.60 -1.80 -7.95
CA CYS A 211 -3.96 -2.24 -7.68
C CYS A 211 -4.30 -3.62 -8.26
N TYR A 212 -3.92 -3.90 -9.51
CA TYR A 212 -4.51 -4.98 -10.32
C TYR A 212 -3.54 -6.09 -10.75
N GLY A 213 -2.27 -6.03 -10.36
CA GLY A 213 -1.25 -6.99 -10.72
C GLY A 213 -0.45 -6.62 -11.98
N PRO A 214 0.36 -7.56 -12.48
CA PRO A 214 1.39 -7.28 -13.49
C PRO A 214 0.87 -7.24 -14.93
N ASP A 215 -0.31 -7.77 -15.22
CA ASP A 215 -0.80 -7.98 -16.58
C ASP A 215 -2.32 -7.77 -16.72
N GLY A 216 -2.82 -7.99 -17.93
CA GLY A 216 -4.20 -7.72 -18.30
C GLY A 216 -4.48 -6.25 -18.59
N TYR A 217 -5.70 -5.96 -19.05
CA TYR A 217 -6.08 -4.62 -19.50
C TYR A 217 -6.26 -3.61 -18.37
N TYR A 218 -6.14 -4.03 -17.10
CA TYR A 218 -6.07 -3.14 -15.93
C TYR A 218 -4.66 -2.93 -15.36
N ALA A 219 -3.61 -3.55 -15.91
CA ALA A 219 -2.26 -3.46 -15.34
C ALA A 219 -1.75 -2.02 -15.14
N GLU A 220 -2.02 -1.12 -16.09
CA GLU A 220 -1.64 0.31 -16.01
C GLU A 220 -2.73 1.19 -15.36
N ARG A 221 -3.88 0.62 -14.99
CA ARG A 221 -5.01 1.38 -14.46
C ARG A 221 -4.69 1.90 -13.05
N PRO A 222 -4.96 3.18 -12.74
CA PRO A 222 -4.88 3.66 -11.36
C PRO A 222 -5.88 2.92 -10.46
N GLY A 223 -5.48 2.70 -9.22
CA GLY A 223 -6.34 2.14 -8.20
C GLY A 223 -5.85 2.48 -6.80
N TRP A 224 -6.75 2.30 -5.86
CA TRP A 224 -6.55 2.40 -4.41
C TRP A 224 -7.26 1.21 -3.78
N GLN A 225 -7.07 0.98 -2.48
CA GLN A 225 -7.75 -0.12 -1.78
C GLN A 225 -9.26 -0.15 -2.08
N GLN A 226 -9.98 0.97 -2.03
CA GLN A 226 -11.44 0.99 -2.22
C GLN A 226 -11.86 0.41 -3.58
N VAL A 227 -11.00 0.60 -4.58
CA VAL A 227 -11.23 0.10 -5.94
C VAL A 227 -10.92 -1.39 -6.02
N ALA A 228 -9.84 -1.85 -5.37
CA ALA A 228 -9.56 -3.28 -5.23
C ALA A 228 -10.62 -4.01 -4.40
N ASP A 229 -11.17 -3.37 -3.36
CA ASP A 229 -12.23 -3.88 -2.49
C ASP A 229 -13.54 -4.04 -3.27
N ALA A 230 -13.87 -3.06 -4.13
CA ALA A 230 -15.00 -3.18 -5.04
C ALA A 230 -14.79 -4.27 -6.09
N ALA A 231 -13.60 -4.29 -6.72
CA ALA A 231 -13.27 -5.22 -7.79
C ALA A 231 -13.27 -6.68 -7.32
N ALA A 232 -12.50 -7.02 -6.26
CA ALA A 232 -12.39 -8.39 -5.76
C ALA A 232 -13.58 -8.84 -4.89
N GLY A 233 -14.43 -7.90 -4.46
CA GLY A 233 -15.66 -8.17 -3.72
C GLY A 233 -15.57 -8.08 -2.20
N SER A 234 -14.50 -7.48 -1.65
CA SER A 234 -14.43 -7.15 -0.22
C SER A 234 -15.58 -6.22 0.18
N SER A 235 -15.85 -5.20 -0.64
CA SER A 235 -16.93 -4.25 -0.37
C SER A 235 -18.31 -4.91 -0.45
N TYR A 236 -18.47 -5.89 -1.35
CA TYR A 236 -19.70 -6.68 -1.45
C TYR A 236 -19.91 -7.50 -0.17
N VAL A 237 -18.88 -8.20 0.31
CA VAL A 237 -18.95 -9.01 1.53
C VAL A 237 -19.27 -8.16 2.76
N MET A 238 -18.64 -7.00 2.89
CA MET A 238 -18.98 -6.04 3.94
C MET A 238 -20.45 -5.60 3.84
N GLY A 239 -20.94 -5.27 2.64
CA GLY A 239 -22.36 -4.94 2.44
C GLY A 239 -23.30 -6.06 2.87
N GLN A 240 -22.98 -7.32 2.55
CA GLN A 240 -23.76 -8.47 3.01
C GLN A 240 -23.75 -8.62 4.54
N SER A 241 -22.63 -8.33 5.21
CA SER A 241 -22.55 -8.37 6.68
C SER A 241 -23.43 -7.32 7.37
N PHE A 242 -23.75 -6.23 6.68
CA PHE A 242 -24.69 -5.20 7.15
C PHE A 242 -26.12 -5.39 6.64
N GLY A 243 -26.41 -6.49 5.94
CA GLY A 243 -27.73 -6.76 5.38
C GLY A 243 -28.11 -5.85 4.20
N CYS A 244 -27.13 -5.22 3.53
CA CYS A 244 -27.40 -4.42 2.34
C CYS A 244 -27.89 -5.30 1.16
N PRO A 245 -28.72 -4.73 0.25
CA PRO A 245 -29.14 -5.41 -0.97
C PRO A 245 -27.97 -5.93 -1.82
N LYS A 246 -28.21 -6.98 -2.60
CA LYS A 246 -27.21 -7.54 -3.54
C LYS A 246 -26.73 -6.45 -4.51
N GLY A 247 -25.42 -6.30 -4.66
CA GLY A 247 -24.78 -5.32 -5.54
C GLY A 247 -24.49 -3.98 -4.86
N GLN A 248 -24.92 -3.78 -3.63
CA GLN A 248 -24.50 -2.65 -2.81
C GLN A 248 -23.22 -3.02 -2.04
N GLY A 249 -22.17 -2.21 -2.19
CA GLY A 249 -20.90 -2.39 -1.50
C GLY A 249 -20.76 -1.41 -0.32
N VAL A 250 -20.16 -1.87 0.77
CA VAL A 250 -19.77 -1.03 1.91
C VAL A 250 -18.26 -1.15 2.04
N LEU A 251 -17.55 -0.03 2.15
CA LEU A 251 -16.09 -0.08 2.26
C LEU A 251 -15.69 -0.79 3.57
N PRO A 252 -14.64 -1.63 3.54
CA PRO A 252 -13.98 -2.05 4.77
C PRO A 252 -13.59 -0.83 5.60
N SER A 253 -13.79 -0.97 6.91
CA SER A 253 -13.75 0.16 7.85
C SER A 253 -12.32 0.62 8.19
N LEU A 254 -11.33 -0.23 7.91
CA LEU A 254 -9.89 0.04 8.05
C LEU A 254 -9.17 -0.23 6.72
N PRO A 255 -7.95 0.32 6.52
CA PRO A 255 -7.14 0.07 5.33
C PRO A 255 -6.51 -1.34 5.35
N ILE A 256 -7.33 -2.38 5.51
CA ILE A 256 -6.90 -3.78 5.67
C ILE A 256 -6.20 -4.28 4.40
N SER A 257 -6.74 -3.98 3.22
CA SER A 257 -6.14 -4.39 1.95
C SER A 257 -4.77 -3.73 1.76
N ASP A 258 -4.66 -2.42 2.00
CA ASP A 258 -3.40 -1.69 1.88
C ASP A 258 -2.36 -2.22 2.87
N MET A 259 -2.69 -2.27 4.17
CA MET A 259 -1.76 -2.72 5.22
C MET A 259 -1.27 -4.15 4.96
N SER A 260 -2.17 -5.04 4.55
CA SER A 260 -1.83 -6.44 4.35
C SER A 260 -1.12 -6.69 3.02
N THR A 261 -1.44 -5.92 1.98
CA THR A 261 -0.65 -5.90 0.74
C THR A 261 0.75 -5.36 1.00
N GLY A 262 0.91 -4.41 1.93
CA GLY A 262 2.21 -3.96 2.41
C GLY A 262 3.02 -5.08 3.08
N ILE A 263 2.38 -5.88 3.93
CA ILE A 263 3.02 -7.07 4.53
C ILE A 263 3.39 -8.10 3.45
N LEU A 264 2.49 -8.36 2.50
CA LEU A 264 2.75 -9.25 1.37
C LEU A 264 3.93 -8.77 0.52
N THR A 265 4.00 -7.46 0.27
CA THR A 265 5.10 -6.81 -0.45
C THR A 265 6.42 -6.99 0.29
N ALA A 266 6.44 -6.75 1.61
CA ALA A 266 7.61 -6.98 2.43
C ALA A 266 8.04 -8.47 2.40
N LEU A 267 7.09 -9.40 2.46
CA LEU A 267 7.36 -10.84 2.32
C LEU A 267 7.98 -11.17 0.96
N THR A 268 7.41 -10.67 -0.14
CA THR A 268 7.96 -10.83 -1.50
C THR A 268 9.40 -10.30 -1.59
N ILE A 269 9.68 -9.13 -1.00
CA ILE A 269 11.02 -8.55 -0.93
C ILE A 269 11.96 -9.45 -0.12
N MET A 270 11.55 -9.91 1.07
CA MET A 270 12.36 -10.79 1.91
C MET A 270 12.68 -12.13 1.21
N CYS A 271 11.73 -12.69 0.47
CA CYS A 271 11.98 -13.87 -0.36
C CYS A 271 13.01 -13.60 -1.47
N GLY A 272 12.89 -12.47 -2.17
CA GLY A 272 13.88 -12.04 -3.16
C GLY A 272 15.28 -11.83 -2.57
N ILE A 273 15.38 -11.20 -1.38
CA ILE A 273 16.65 -11.02 -0.68
C ILE A 273 17.26 -12.37 -0.28
N ARG A 274 16.44 -13.28 0.29
CA ARG A 274 16.87 -14.63 0.67
C ARG A 274 17.43 -15.39 -0.53
N ASP A 275 16.75 -15.34 -1.66
CA ASP A 275 17.14 -16.09 -2.86
C ASP A 275 18.32 -15.45 -3.58
N ARG A 276 18.44 -14.12 -3.58
CA ARG A 276 19.67 -13.43 -3.99
C ARG A 276 20.86 -13.83 -3.12
N ALA A 277 20.66 -14.00 -1.82
CA ALA A 277 21.74 -14.41 -0.91
C ALA A 277 22.18 -15.87 -1.11
N LYS A 278 21.28 -16.74 -1.56
CA LYS A 278 21.57 -18.17 -1.80
C LYS A 278 22.04 -18.49 -3.21
N PHE A 279 21.41 -17.88 -4.20
CA PHE A 279 21.53 -18.25 -5.62
C PHE A 279 22.09 -17.12 -6.49
N GLY A 280 22.20 -15.90 -5.95
CA GLY A 280 22.61 -14.73 -6.74
C GLY A 280 21.53 -14.22 -7.68
N GLY A 281 21.95 -13.37 -8.61
CA GLY A 281 21.08 -12.71 -9.59
C GLY A 281 20.19 -11.60 -9.01
N SER A 282 19.37 -11.03 -9.90
CA SER A 282 18.38 -10.01 -9.57
C SER A 282 16.97 -10.60 -9.62
N TYR A 283 16.03 -10.03 -8.88
CA TYR A 283 14.66 -10.53 -8.78
C TYR A 283 13.67 -9.40 -9.07
N HIS A 284 12.57 -9.74 -9.73
CA HIS A 284 11.44 -8.85 -9.95
C HIS A 284 10.22 -9.45 -9.25
N GLY A 285 9.57 -8.64 -8.43
CA GLY A 285 8.36 -9.03 -7.71
C GLY A 285 7.17 -8.13 -8.02
N HIS A 286 5.99 -8.66 -7.76
CA HIS A 286 4.73 -7.95 -7.85
C HIS A 286 3.91 -8.19 -6.59
N ALA A 287 3.26 -7.15 -6.11
CA ALA A 287 2.21 -7.25 -5.11
C ALA A 287 1.00 -6.45 -5.61
N SER A 288 -0.20 -6.95 -5.36
CA SER A 288 -1.39 -6.19 -5.71
C SER A 288 -2.50 -6.30 -4.69
N LEU A 289 -3.18 -5.16 -4.49
CA LEU A 289 -4.34 -5.03 -3.59
C LEU A 289 -5.43 -6.03 -3.97
N THR A 290 -5.72 -6.14 -5.26
CA THR A 290 -6.77 -7.04 -5.77
C THR A 290 -6.38 -8.51 -5.57
N ALA A 291 -5.11 -8.89 -5.76
CA ALA A 291 -4.68 -10.28 -5.52
C ALA A 291 -4.77 -10.65 -4.04
N TYR A 292 -4.39 -9.72 -3.14
CA TYR A 292 -4.55 -9.94 -1.70
C TYR A 292 -6.02 -10.12 -1.33
N ASN A 293 -6.90 -9.26 -1.83
CA ASN A 293 -8.35 -9.38 -1.58
C ASN A 293 -8.92 -10.67 -2.15
N MET A 294 -8.51 -11.09 -3.35
CA MET A 294 -8.93 -12.37 -3.93
C MET A 294 -8.52 -13.55 -3.04
N ALA A 295 -7.31 -13.52 -2.47
CA ALA A 295 -6.83 -14.58 -1.60
C ALA A 295 -7.61 -14.66 -0.29
N THR A 296 -7.95 -13.52 0.34
CA THR A 296 -8.73 -13.52 1.59
C THR A 296 -10.20 -13.87 1.38
N LEU A 297 -10.70 -13.74 0.15
CA LEU A 297 -12.06 -14.07 -0.26
C LEU A 297 -12.14 -15.39 -1.04
N ASP A 298 -11.06 -16.17 -1.00
CA ASP A 298 -11.06 -17.51 -1.56
C ASP A 298 -12.03 -18.40 -0.77
N PRO A 299 -12.86 -19.23 -1.43
CA PRO A 299 -13.80 -20.12 -0.75
C PRO A 299 -13.15 -21.06 0.28
N GLU A 300 -11.86 -21.38 0.11
CA GLU A 300 -11.10 -22.23 1.05
C GLU A 300 -10.74 -21.48 2.34
N VAL A 301 -10.52 -20.15 2.28
CA VAL A 301 -10.23 -19.33 3.46
C VAL A 301 -11.47 -19.14 4.33
N ARG A 302 -12.65 -19.09 3.71
CA ARG A 302 -13.98 -18.87 4.30
C ARG A 302 -14.13 -17.52 5.02
N LEU A 303 -15.37 -17.06 5.09
CA LEU A 303 -15.73 -15.84 5.83
C LEU A 303 -16.09 -16.15 7.28
N TYR A 304 -16.02 -15.13 8.14
CA TYR A 304 -16.59 -15.22 9.48
C TYR A 304 -18.09 -15.53 9.41
N GLN A 305 -18.54 -16.44 10.28
CA GLN A 305 -19.95 -16.76 10.45
C GLN A 305 -20.73 -15.54 10.97
N MET A 306 -22.01 -15.42 10.60
CA MET A 306 -22.81 -14.25 10.97
C MET A 306 -22.97 -14.08 12.49
N GLU A 307 -22.95 -15.18 13.24
CA GLU A 307 -22.92 -15.16 14.71
C GLU A 307 -21.66 -14.48 15.27
N VAL A 308 -20.51 -14.67 14.62
CA VAL A 308 -19.25 -14.00 14.99
C VAL A 308 -19.33 -12.52 14.67
N VAL A 309 -19.86 -12.17 13.50
CA VAL A 309 -20.09 -10.77 13.10
C VAL A 309 -21.01 -10.08 14.10
N GLN A 310 -22.12 -10.72 14.48
CA GLN A 310 -23.05 -10.18 15.47
C GLN A 310 -22.38 -10.00 16.83
N ARG A 311 -21.59 -10.96 17.31
CA ARG A 311 -20.84 -10.82 18.57
C ARG A 311 -19.85 -9.66 18.56
N ILE A 312 -19.17 -9.42 17.44
CA ILE A 312 -18.27 -8.28 17.27
C ILE A 312 -19.08 -6.98 17.33
N ASN A 313 -20.23 -6.93 16.63
CA ASN A 313 -21.10 -5.78 16.65
C ASN A 313 -21.70 -5.51 18.04
N ASP A 314 -22.11 -6.54 18.77
CA ASP A 314 -22.64 -6.43 20.13
C ASP A 314 -21.57 -5.93 21.11
N LYS A 315 -20.30 -6.33 20.91
CA LYS A 315 -19.19 -5.86 21.74
C LYS A 315 -18.84 -4.40 21.46
N TYR A 316 -18.64 -4.05 20.19
CA TYR A 316 -18.06 -2.75 19.83
C TYR A 316 -19.11 -1.70 19.46
N GLN A 317 -20.37 -2.10 19.23
CA GLN A 317 -21.49 -1.22 18.92
C GLN A 317 -21.18 -0.31 17.72
N PHE A 318 -20.65 -0.89 16.64
CA PHE A 318 -20.34 -0.14 15.43
C PHE A 318 -21.63 0.45 14.84
N PRO A 319 -21.58 1.69 14.32
CA PRO A 319 -22.71 2.23 13.59
C PRO A 319 -22.96 1.44 12.31
N THR A 320 -24.22 1.41 11.87
CA THR A 320 -24.56 0.82 10.57
C THR A 320 -23.96 1.67 9.46
N TRP A 321 -23.20 1.04 8.57
CA TRP A 321 -22.56 1.71 7.44
C TRP A 321 -23.21 1.30 6.11
N SER A 322 -23.17 2.24 5.17
CA SER A 322 -23.66 2.09 3.80
C SER A 322 -22.62 2.67 2.83
N SER A 323 -22.91 2.63 1.53
CA SER A 323 -21.98 3.02 0.44
C SER A 323 -21.59 4.50 0.43
N ASP A 324 -22.32 5.33 1.19
CA ASP A 324 -22.16 6.78 1.32
C ASP A 324 -21.08 7.18 2.34
N VAL A 325 -20.63 6.25 3.20
CA VAL A 325 -19.68 6.59 4.25
C VAL A 325 -18.26 6.69 3.69
N HIS A 326 -17.65 7.85 3.88
CA HIS A 326 -16.26 8.10 3.49
C HIS A 326 -15.27 7.49 4.51
N VAL A 327 -14.03 7.21 4.07
CA VAL A 327 -13.01 6.52 4.87
C VAL A 327 -12.66 7.21 6.20
N ALA A 328 -12.58 8.54 6.22
CA ALA A 328 -12.23 9.28 7.43
C ALA A 328 -13.32 9.16 8.53
N PRO A 329 -14.62 9.39 8.24
CA PRO A 329 -15.70 9.06 9.18
C PRO A 329 -15.65 7.62 9.69
N LEU A 330 -15.44 6.62 8.81
CA LEU A 330 -15.31 5.21 9.22
C LEU A 330 -14.21 5.03 10.28
N TYR A 331 -13.03 5.59 10.02
CA TYR A 331 -11.89 5.50 10.93
C TYR A 331 -12.18 6.10 12.31
N TYR A 332 -12.76 7.31 12.37
CA TYR A 332 -13.12 7.93 13.64
C TYR A 332 -14.19 7.17 14.41
N SER A 333 -15.21 6.64 13.71
CA SER A 333 -16.25 5.81 14.34
C SER A 333 -15.68 4.54 14.97
N ILE A 334 -14.68 3.90 14.33
CA ILE A 334 -14.02 2.71 14.89
C ILE A 334 -13.21 3.08 16.12
N LEU A 335 -12.41 4.15 16.06
CA LEU A 335 -11.60 4.57 17.20
C LEU A 335 -12.47 4.93 18.41
N ASP A 336 -13.58 5.63 18.18
CA ASP A 336 -14.55 5.96 19.23
C ASP A 336 -15.21 4.69 19.81
N ALA A 337 -15.63 3.75 18.95
CA ALA A 337 -16.18 2.47 19.35
C ALA A 337 -15.19 1.63 20.18
N TRP A 338 -13.93 1.55 19.76
CA TRP A 338 -12.88 0.86 20.52
C TRP A 338 -12.56 1.56 21.83
N GLY A 339 -12.50 2.89 21.86
CA GLY A 339 -12.23 3.65 23.07
C GLY A 339 -13.32 3.55 24.13
N LYS A 340 -14.59 3.40 23.71
CA LYS A 340 -15.74 3.22 24.61
C LYS A 340 -15.91 1.79 25.10
N ASN A 341 -15.59 0.80 24.25
CA ASN A 341 -15.96 -0.60 24.48
C ASN A 341 -14.77 -1.57 24.62
N SER A 342 -13.53 -1.05 24.69
CA SER A 342 -12.32 -1.83 24.95
C SER A 342 -11.17 -0.96 25.47
N ASP A 343 -10.06 -1.62 25.82
CA ASP A 343 -8.79 -1.02 26.21
C ASP A 343 -7.76 -0.96 25.07
N LEU A 344 -8.14 -1.36 23.84
CA LEU A 344 -7.21 -1.57 22.73
C LEU A 344 -6.38 -0.33 22.37
N ILE A 345 -6.97 0.86 22.47
CA ILE A 345 -6.27 2.11 22.12
C ILE A 345 -5.46 2.68 23.31
N GLN A 346 -5.73 2.23 24.53
CA GLN A 346 -5.08 2.65 25.77
C GLN A 346 -3.97 1.69 26.21
N ASP A 347 -3.95 0.45 25.71
CA ASP A 347 -2.98 -0.56 26.10
C ASP A 347 -1.58 -0.23 25.55
N GLU A 348 -0.72 0.30 26.44
CA GLU A 348 0.64 0.75 26.11
C GLU A 348 1.56 -0.35 25.57
N LYS A 349 1.21 -1.63 25.70
CA LYS A 349 2.02 -2.71 25.13
C LYS A 349 2.10 -2.66 23.60
N TYR A 350 1.15 -1.99 22.94
CA TYR A 350 1.12 -1.81 21.49
C TYR A 350 1.78 -0.52 21.02
N TYR A 351 2.27 0.31 21.93
CA TYR A 351 2.80 1.63 21.62
C TYR A 351 4.27 1.75 22.00
N VAL A 352 4.96 2.63 21.28
CA VAL A 352 6.28 3.12 21.63
C VAL A 352 6.23 4.64 21.72
N HIS A 353 7.13 5.19 22.53
CA HIS A 353 7.21 6.60 22.81
C HIS A 353 8.53 7.18 22.29
N PHE A 354 8.46 8.34 21.65
CA PHE A 354 9.61 9.08 21.17
C PHE A 354 9.69 10.43 21.87
N SER A 355 10.81 10.68 22.54
CA SER A 355 11.12 11.97 23.15
C SER A 355 11.79 12.96 22.20
N ASP A 356 12.23 12.48 21.03
CA ASP A 356 12.99 13.19 20.00
C ASP A 356 12.16 13.46 18.73
N SER A 357 10.85 13.62 18.85
CA SER A 357 9.97 13.83 17.71
C SER A 357 9.78 15.29 17.33
N VAL A 358 9.66 15.55 16.02
CA VAL A 358 9.25 16.85 15.46
C VAL A 358 7.80 17.21 15.77
N PHE A 359 7.01 16.27 16.29
CA PHE A 359 5.60 16.46 16.67
C PHE A 359 5.39 16.64 18.18
N GLY A 360 6.46 16.66 18.98
CA GLY A 360 6.40 16.88 20.42
C GLY A 360 7.38 16.00 21.20
N SER A 361 7.47 16.25 22.51
CA SER A 361 8.43 15.59 23.41
C SER A 361 7.99 14.22 23.93
N ASP A 362 6.79 13.76 23.58
CA ASP A 362 6.30 12.42 23.90
C ASP A 362 5.33 11.94 22.81
N LEU A 363 5.88 11.60 21.65
CA LEU A 363 5.07 11.08 20.56
C LEU A 363 4.81 9.58 20.77
N ARG A 364 3.55 9.25 21.08
CA ARG A 364 3.03 7.89 21.18
C ARG A 364 2.65 7.34 19.81
N VAL A 365 3.24 6.23 19.40
CA VAL A 365 3.06 5.62 18.06
C VAL A 365 2.87 4.11 18.19
N LEU A 366 2.05 3.50 17.34
CA LEU A 366 1.93 2.03 17.31
C LEU A 366 3.29 1.38 17.02
N GLY A 367 3.73 0.50 17.92
CA GLY A 367 4.94 -0.30 17.81
C GLY A 367 4.75 -1.55 16.94
N PRO A 368 5.83 -2.19 16.49
CA PRO A 368 5.75 -3.49 15.86
C PRO A 368 5.25 -4.57 16.84
N VAL A 369 4.19 -5.28 16.47
CA VAL A 369 3.55 -6.28 17.35
C VAL A 369 4.31 -7.60 17.39
N VAL A 370 5.04 -7.95 16.31
CA VAL A 370 5.83 -9.19 16.23
C VAL A 370 7.08 -9.05 17.10
N GLN A 371 7.31 -10.05 17.95
CA GLN A 371 8.50 -10.18 18.79
C GLN A 371 9.09 -11.58 18.59
N TYR A 372 10.42 -11.66 18.44
CA TYR A 372 11.13 -12.95 18.37
C TYR A 372 11.63 -13.36 19.76
N ASP A 373 11.96 -14.65 19.93
CA ASP A 373 12.46 -15.21 21.19
C ASP A 373 13.68 -14.46 21.74
N LYS A 374 14.49 -13.91 20.85
CA LYS A 374 15.64 -13.07 21.18
C LYS A 374 15.34 -11.63 20.78
N GLU A 375 15.23 -10.76 21.77
CA GLU A 375 14.85 -9.35 21.63
C GLU A 375 15.75 -8.57 20.65
N GLU A 376 17.04 -8.89 20.58
CA GLU A 376 17.99 -8.22 19.66
C GLU A 376 17.66 -8.40 18.17
N TYR A 377 16.84 -9.42 17.82
CA TYR A 377 16.36 -9.66 16.45
C TYR A 377 14.99 -9.04 16.21
N SER A 378 14.27 -8.65 17.28
CA SER A 378 12.88 -8.22 17.18
C SER A 378 12.72 -6.93 16.37
N PRO A 379 11.62 -6.82 15.60
CA PRO A 379 11.25 -5.57 14.95
C PRO A 379 11.11 -4.40 15.93
N LYS A 380 11.66 -3.23 15.55
CA LYS A 380 11.52 -1.99 16.33
C LYS A 380 11.66 -0.75 15.45
N TRP A 381 11.10 0.37 15.91
CA TRP A 381 11.32 1.67 15.30
C TRP A 381 12.60 2.32 15.86
N ASN A 382 13.52 2.72 14.99
CA ASN A 382 14.78 3.36 15.40
C ASN A 382 14.68 4.90 15.48
N SER A 383 13.66 5.48 14.87
CA SER A 383 13.44 6.92 14.83
C SER A 383 11.95 7.21 14.82
N PRO A 384 11.52 8.37 15.34
CA PRO A 384 10.14 8.78 15.28
C PRO A 384 9.67 8.93 13.83
N PRO A 385 8.36 8.84 13.58
CA PRO A 385 7.80 9.26 12.31
C PRO A 385 7.99 10.77 12.12
N VAL A 386 8.18 11.16 10.87
CA VAL A 386 8.31 12.56 10.43
C VAL A 386 7.30 12.85 9.32
N SER A 387 7.12 14.12 8.96
CA SER A 387 6.33 14.48 7.78
C SER A 387 6.95 13.93 6.50
N PHE A 388 6.15 13.75 5.44
CA PHE A 388 6.71 13.48 4.11
C PHE A 388 7.68 14.60 3.71
N CYS A 389 8.71 14.26 2.93
CA CYS A 389 9.68 15.23 2.42
C CYS A 389 10.40 16.03 3.52
N HIS A 390 10.56 15.46 4.72
CA HIS A 390 11.13 16.14 5.88
C HIS A 390 12.64 16.34 5.79
N HIS A 391 13.37 15.35 5.29
CA HIS A 391 14.83 15.35 5.30
C HIS A 391 15.38 15.95 3.99
N GLU A 392 16.52 16.60 4.10
CA GLU A 392 17.35 16.91 2.93
C GLU A 392 17.88 15.62 2.29
N PHE A 393 18.23 15.71 1.01
CA PHE A 393 18.84 14.59 0.30
C PHE A 393 20.08 14.08 1.03
N ARG A 394 20.15 12.76 1.24
CA ARG A 394 21.34 12.05 1.68
C ARG A 394 21.46 10.69 0.99
N PRO A 395 22.67 10.24 0.66
CA PRO A 395 22.88 8.85 0.23
C PRO A 395 22.63 7.89 1.39
N PHE A 396 22.60 6.59 1.10
CA PHE A 396 22.61 5.56 2.14
C PHE A 396 23.89 5.62 2.97
N SER A 397 23.79 5.15 4.21
CA SER A 397 24.94 5.10 5.11
C SER A 397 25.96 4.05 4.67
N ASP A 398 27.23 4.27 4.99
CA ASP A 398 28.30 3.29 4.85
C ASP A 398 28.29 2.38 6.09
N HIS A 399 27.85 1.12 5.93
CA HIS A 399 27.78 0.11 7.00
C HIS A 399 28.84 -0.97 6.83
#